data_AF-A0A3N5NX06-F1
#
_entry.id   AF-A0A3N5NX06-F1
#
_cell.length_a   1.000
_cell.length_b   1.000
_cell.length_c   1.000
_cell.angle_alpha   90.00
_cell.angle_beta   90.00
_cell.angle_gamma   90.00
#
_symmetry.space_group_name_H-M   'P 1'
#
loop_
_entity.id
_entity.type
_entity.pdbx_description
1 polymer ?
#
loop_
_entity_poly.entity_id
_entity_poly.type
_entity_poly.pdbx_seq_one_letter_code
_entity_poly.pdbx_strand_id
1 'polypeptide(L)'
;MFDREDLPLERSSGQIENAVNDLLAVHDVTHGVPEHRDAIRLRGHLQAPSEQAYPKIASRLRAMDYTAMLRHNEETGQDELLAVPGAMPEYDRPRLWIHALLFGLTVLTTLYVGAGMSEARPADDLWWPLFHFWMGWPFALSLLSILLAHELGHYFMSRHHRVAASLPYFVPLPIPDFLGNVLGTMGAVIRMKAAITNRRVMLDIGSAGPLSGLIVAIPVLLLGLSLSHVEPLPLNQAYSMEGNSLLYLLLKYAVFGRWLPAGGMDVFIHPVAFAGWAGLLVTSLNLIPAGQLDGGHVLYSLVGTWAQRLTWPIIFLLLGLGIV
;
A
#
# COMPACT_ATOMS: atom_id res chain seq x y z
N MET A 1 13.02 -15.52 -49.99
CA MET A 1 11.88 -14.61 -50.13
C MET A 1 10.67 -15.35 -49.60
N PHE A 2 9.95 -14.75 -48.65
CA PHE A 2 8.98 -15.32 -47.70
C PHE A 2 9.63 -15.88 -46.43
N ASP A 3 9.76 -15.00 -45.44
CA ASP A 3 10.09 -15.30 -44.04
C ASP A 3 9.06 -16.26 -43.45
N ARG A 4 9.54 -17.22 -42.66
CA ARG A 4 8.75 -18.23 -41.95
C ARG A 4 8.30 -17.75 -40.55
N GLU A 5 8.47 -16.47 -40.24
CA GLU A 5 8.17 -15.90 -38.91
C GLU A 5 6.69 -15.54 -38.71
N ASP A 6 5.87 -15.45 -39.76
CA ASP A 6 4.45 -15.03 -39.66
C ASP A 6 3.46 -16.16 -39.27
N LEU A 7 3.87 -17.43 -39.36
CA LEU A 7 3.02 -18.61 -39.11
C LEU A 7 2.39 -18.70 -37.70
N PRO A 8 3.04 -18.26 -36.60
CA PRO A 8 2.44 -18.27 -35.26
C PRO A 8 1.41 -17.15 -35.06
N LEU A 9 1.64 -15.97 -35.65
CA LEU A 9 0.78 -14.79 -35.55
C LEU A 9 -0.48 -14.95 -36.40
N GLU A 10 -0.37 -15.50 -37.60
CA GLU A 10 -1.53 -15.83 -38.45
C GLU A 10 -2.45 -16.85 -37.76
N ARG A 11 -1.88 -17.92 -37.18
CA ARG A 11 -2.67 -18.92 -36.43
C ARG A 11 -3.37 -18.32 -35.21
N SER A 12 -2.67 -17.45 -34.47
CA SER A 12 -3.23 -16.77 -33.29
C SER A 12 -4.33 -15.78 -33.70
N SER A 13 -4.18 -15.07 -34.82
CA SER A 13 -5.19 -14.13 -35.32
C SER A 13 -6.50 -14.83 -35.70
N GLY A 14 -6.44 -15.96 -36.41
CA GLY A 14 -7.63 -16.73 -36.75
C GLY A 14 -8.32 -17.34 -35.52
N GLN A 15 -7.57 -17.69 -34.47
CA GLN A 15 -8.16 -18.16 -33.20
C GLN A 15 -8.88 -17.04 -32.46
N ILE A 16 -8.27 -15.86 -32.39
CA ILE A 16 -8.86 -14.68 -31.73
C ILE A 16 -10.10 -14.20 -32.48
N GLU A 17 -10.04 -14.12 -33.81
CA GLU A 17 -11.18 -13.75 -34.66
C GLU A 17 -12.37 -14.70 -34.46
N ASN A 18 -12.12 -16.02 -34.51
CA ASN A 18 -13.16 -17.02 -34.26
C ASN A 18 -13.75 -16.92 -32.84
N ALA A 19 -12.93 -16.57 -31.85
CA ALA A 19 -13.37 -16.43 -30.47
C ALA A 19 -14.24 -15.19 -30.22
N VAL A 20 -14.25 -14.20 -31.14
CA VAL A 20 -15.01 -12.95 -30.96
C VAL A 20 -16.08 -12.71 -32.03
N ASN A 21 -16.24 -13.58 -33.04
CA ASN A 21 -17.11 -13.33 -34.19
C ASN A 21 -18.61 -13.13 -33.85
N ASP A 22 -19.06 -13.68 -32.74
CA ASP A 22 -20.43 -13.60 -32.22
C ASP A 22 -20.67 -12.32 -31.40
N LEU A 23 -19.61 -11.55 -31.15
CA LEU A 23 -19.64 -10.33 -30.33
C LEU A 23 -19.09 -9.12 -31.09
N LEU A 24 -18.21 -9.33 -32.07
CA LEU A 24 -17.58 -8.31 -32.92
C LEU A 24 -17.66 -8.78 -34.38
N ALA A 25 -18.38 -8.04 -35.21
CA ALA A 25 -18.35 -8.21 -36.65
C ALA A 25 -17.04 -7.62 -37.20
N VAL A 26 -16.05 -8.49 -37.43
CA VAL A 26 -14.70 -8.09 -37.88
C VAL A 26 -14.72 -7.70 -39.36
N HIS A 27 -14.15 -6.55 -39.68
CA HIS A 27 -13.96 -6.03 -41.04
C HIS A 27 -12.52 -6.07 -41.50
N ASP A 28 -11.57 -5.88 -40.58
CA ASP A 28 -10.14 -5.85 -40.88
C ASP A 28 -9.33 -6.41 -39.70
N VAL A 29 -8.24 -7.12 -40.02
CA VAL A 29 -7.30 -7.65 -39.04
C VAL A 29 -5.91 -7.16 -39.39
N THR A 30 -5.32 -6.35 -38.52
CA THR A 30 -3.96 -5.84 -38.67
C THR A 30 -3.03 -6.49 -37.64
N HIS A 31 -1.87 -6.95 -38.10
CA HIS A 31 -0.81 -7.47 -37.25
C HIS A 31 0.18 -6.38 -36.87
N GLY A 32 0.49 -6.28 -35.58
CA GLY A 32 1.47 -5.34 -35.07
C GLY A 32 0.92 -3.91 -34.93
N VAL A 33 1.11 -3.34 -33.74
CA VAL A 33 0.96 -1.90 -33.49
C VAL A 33 2.34 -1.30 -33.23
N PRO A 34 2.56 0.01 -33.47
CA PRO A 34 3.86 0.65 -33.25
C PRO A 34 4.45 0.40 -31.85
N GLU A 35 3.59 0.18 -30.84
CA GLU A 35 3.95 -0.04 -29.45
C GLU A 35 4.07 -1.54 -29.07
N HIS A 36 3.44 -2.46 -29.80
CA HIS A 36 3.44 -3.91 -29.51
C HIS A 36 3.48 -4.70 -30.83
N ARG A 37 4.65 -5.27 -31.17
CA ARG A 37 4.88 -5.99 -32.43
C ARG A 37 4.05 -7.27 -32.57
N ASP A 38 3.73 -7.91 -31.44
CA ASP A 38 2.98 -9.17 -31.40
C ASP A 38 1.49 -8.99 -31.09
N ALA A 39 1.00 -7.75 -31.04
CA ALA A 39 -0.42 -7.49 -30.81
C ALA A 39 -1.24 -7.62 -32.10
N ILE A 40 -2.47 -8.10 -31.96
CA ILE A 40 -3.40 -8.33 -33.06
C ILE A 40 -4.54 -7.33 -32.92
N ARG A 41 -4.77 -6.51 -33.95
CA ARG A 41 -5.82 -5.51 -33.97
C ARG A 41 -6.94 -5.98 -34.89
N LEU A 42 -8.14 -6.14 -34.34
CA LEU A 42 -9.36 -6.39 -35.09
C LEU A 42 -10.20 -5.11 -35.13
N ARG A 43 -10.61 -4.67 -36.32
CA ARG A 43 -11.51 -3.52 -36.51
C ARG A 43 -12.87 -4.03 -36.97
N GLY A 44 -13.95 -3.51 -36.39
CA GLY A 44 -15.28 -4.04 -36.63
C GLY A 44 -16.40 -3.22 -36.02
N HIS A 45 -17.56 -3.83 -35.87
CA HIS A 45 -18.66 -3.30 -35.06
C HIS A 45 -19.11 -4.33 -34.03
N LEU A 46 -19.30 -3.88 -32.79
CA LEU A 46 -19.85 -4.74 -31.75
C LEU A 46 -21.30 -5.09 -32.06
N GLN A 47 -21.63 -6.38 -31.94
CA GLN A 47 -22.99 -6.88 -32.17
C GLN A 47 -23.90 -6.70 -30.95
N ALA A 48 -23.32 -6.31 -29.81
CA ALA A 48 -24.02 -6.02 -28.56
C ALA A 48 -23.40 -4.78 -27.90
N PRO A 49 -24.12 -4.11 -26.96
CA PRO A 49 -23.55 -3.01 -26.19
C PRO A 49 -22.21 -3.41 -25.55
N SER A 50 -21.24 -2.50 -25.57
CA SER A 50 -19.88 -2.75 -25.10
C SER A 50 -19.82 -3.30 -23.66
N GLU A 51 -20.73 -2.86 -22.78
CA GLU A 51 -20.88 -3.35 -21.41
C GLU A 51 -21.19 -4.86 -21.31
N GLN A 52 -21.89 -5.41 -22.30
CA GLN A 52 -22.26 -6.84 -22.35
C GLN A 52 -21.27 -7.67 -23.18
N ALA A 53 -20.69 -7.09 -24.23
CA ALA A 53 -19.76 -7.75 -25.12
C ALA A 53 -18.35 -7.86 -24.52
N TYR A 54 -17.84 -6.78 -23.91
CA TYR A 54 -16.47 -6.70 -23.42
C TYR A 54 -16.12 -7.78 -22.38
N PRO A 55 -16.93 -8.08 -21.35
CA PRO A 55 -16.58 -9.11 -20.37
C PRO A 55 -16.40 -10.50 -21.00
N LYS A 56 -17.21 -10.82 -22.02
CA LYS A 56 -17.15 -12.09 -22.75
C LYS A 56 -15.94 -12.14 -23.69
N ILE A 57 -15.65 -11.04 -24.39
CA ILE A 57 -14.45 -10.93 -25.24
C ILE A 57 -13.20 -11.07 -24.38
N ALA A 58 -13.13 -10.33 -23.26
CA ALA A 58 -12.00 -10.34 -22.36
C ALA A 58 -11.74 -11.72 -21.74
N SER A 59 -12.78 -12.47 -21.34
CA SER A 59 -12.61 -13.82 -20.77
C SER A 59 -12.10 -14.82 -21.82
N ARG A 60 -12.60 -14.73 -23.06
CA ARG A 60 -12.17 -15.60 -24.17
C ARG A 60 -10.73 -15.32 -24.60
N LEU A 61 -10.37 -14.05 -24.76
CA LEU A 61 -8.99 -13.65 -25.08
C LEU A 61 -8.03 -14.06 -23.96
N ARG A 62 -8.45 -13.95 -22.68
CA ARG A 62 -7.65 -14.39 -21.54
C ARG A 62 -7.37 -15.90 -21.55
N ALA A 63 -8.35 -16.72 -21.94
CA ALA A 63 -8.16 -18.16 -22.08
C ALA A 63 -7.09 -18.53 -23.13
N MET A 64 -6.78 -17.59 -24.02
CA MET A 64 -5.74 -17.71 -25.05
C MET A 64 -4.45 -16.96 -24.68
N ASP A 65 -4.31 -16.48 -23.44
CA ASP A 65 -3.20 -15.65 -22.94
C ASP A 65 -3.08 -14.28 -23.64
N TYR A 66 -4.21 -13.68 -24.00
CA TYR A 66 -4.29 -12.32 -24.53
C TYR A 66 -5.12 -11.40 -23.63
N THR A 67 -4.72 -10.13 -23.56
CA THR A 67 -5.48 -9.05 -22.95
C THR A 67 -6.27 -8.30 -24.02
N ALA A 68 -7.59 -8.22 -23.82
CA ALA A 68 -8.50 -7.48 -24.67
C ALA A 68 -8.54 -5.99 -24.27
N MET A 69 -8.17 -5.10 -25.19
CA MET A 69 -8.40 -3.66 -25.06
C MET A 69 -9.37 -3.22 -26.16
N LEU A 70 -10.52 -2.70 -25.76
CA LEU A 70 -11.55 -2.24 -26.69
C LEU A 70 -11.52 -0.71 -26.74
N ARG A 71 -11.52 -0.14 -27.95
CA ARG A 71 -11.56 1.30 -28.20
C ARG A 71 -12.62 1.59 -29.26
N HIS A 72 -13.46 2.58 -29.00
CA HIS A 72 -14.36 3.11 -30.03
C HIS A 72 -13.67 4.27 -30.75
N ASN A 73 -13.69 4.27 -32.08
CA ASN A 73 -13.12 5.33 -32.90
C ASN A 73 -14.24 6.24 -33.42
N GLU A 74 -14.38 7.44 -32.83
CA GLU A 74 -15.44 8.40 -33.17
C GLU A 74 -15.32 8.94 -34.62
N GLU A 75 -14.13 8.91 -35.23
CA GLU A 75 -13.91 9.41 -36.59
C GLU A 75 -14.34 8.40 -37.67
N THR A 76 -14.15 7.11 -37.42
CA THR A 76 -14.51 6.03 -38.37
C THR A 76 -15.82 5.31 -38.00
N GLY A 77 -16.35 5.55 -36.81
CA GLY A 77 -17.52 4.87 -36.25
C GLY A 77 -17.29 3.41 -35.90
N GLN A 78 -16.06 2.90 -36.00
CA GLN A 78 -15.72 1.49 -35.81
C GLN A 78 -15.21 1.20 -34.39
N ASP A 79 -15.46 -0.02 -33.93
CA ASP A 79 -14.90 -0.59 -32.71
C ASP A 79 -13.57 -1.30 -33.03
N GLU A 80 -12.52 -0.90 -32.35
CA GLU A 80 -11.19 -1.50 -32.42
C GLU A 80 -10.96 -2.40 -31.20
N LEU A 81 -10.74 -3.68 -31.43
CA LEU A 81 -10.31 -4.65 -30.42
C LEU A 81 -8.82 -4.92 -30.61
N LEU A 82 -8.01 -4.53 -29.63
CA LEU A 82 -6.59 -4.86 -29.57
C LEU A 82 -6.39 -6.05 -28.62
N ALA A 83 -5.88 -7.15 -29.17
CA ALA A 83 -5.42 -8.30 -28.41
C ALA A 83 -3.91 -8.19 -28.19
N VAL A 84 -3.51 -7.88 -26.96
CA VAL A 84 -2.10 -7.79 -26.56
C VAL A 84 -1.69 -9.10 -25.89
N PRO A 85 -0.58 -9.74 -26.30
CA PRO A 85 -0.14 -10.99 -25.66
C PRO A 85 0.21 -10.77 -24.18
N GLY A 86 -0.12 -11.77 -23.36
CA GLY A 86 -0.08 -11.74 -21.91
C GLY A 86 -1.44 -11.45 -21.29
N ALA A 87 -2.05 -12.43 -20.65
CA ALA A 87 -3.29 -12.27 -19.90
C ALA A 87 -3.09 -11.43 -18.62
N MET A 88 -3.73 -10.26 -18.55
CA MET A 88 -3.91 -9.59 -17.26
C MET A 88 -4.81 -10.46 -16.36
N PRO A 89 -4.39 -10.77 -15.12
CA PRO A 89 -5.14 -11.63 -14.22
C PRO A 89 -6.55 -11.09 -13.98
N GLU A 90 -7.53 -12.00 -14.00
CA GLU A 90 -8.93 -11.67 -13.71
C GLU A 90 -9.06 -11.15 -12.28
N TYR A 91 -9.86 -10.11 -12.11
CA TYR A 91 -10.19 -9.58 -10.79
C TYR A 91 -11.01 -10.59 -10.01
N ASP A 92 -10.35 -11.41 -9.21
CA ASP A 92 -11.01 -12.24 -8.22
C ASP A 92 -11.84 -11.34 -7.29
N ARG A 93 -13.11 -11.72 -7.08
CA ARG A 93 -13.96 -11.07 -6.06
C ARG A 93 -13.20 -11.11 -4.74
N PRO A 94 -13.11 -9.99 -3.99
CA PRO A 94 -12.36 -9.97 -2.75
C PRO A 94 -12.96 -11.02 -1.81
N ARG A 95 -12.17 -12.02 -1.45
CA ARG A 95 -12.55 -13.04 -0.48
C ARG A 95 -12.54 -12.38 0.88
N LEU A 96 -13.66 -11.77 1.27
CA LEU A 96 -13.82 -10.98 2.50
C LEU A 96 -13.32 -11.72 3.75
N TRP A 97 -13.47 -13.04 3.79
CA TRP A 97 -12.97 -13.88 4.87
C TRP A 97 -11.44 -13.82 5.03
N ILE A 98 -10.68 -13.64 3.94
CA ILE A 98 -9.21 -13.50 3.98
C ILE A 98 -8.85 -12.19 4.67
N HIS A 99 -9.52 -11.09 4.33
CA HIS A 99 -9.30 -9.79 4.99
C HIS A 99 -9.65 -9.86 6.47
N ALA A 100 -10.78 -10.48 6.81
CA ALA A 100 -11.20 -10.65 8.20
C ALA A 100 -10.24 -11.54 9.00
N LEU A 101 -9.79 -12.66 8.41
CA LEU A 101 -8.81 -13.56 9.02
C LEU A 101 -7.48 -12.85 9.26
N LEU A 102 -6.95 -12.18 8.24
CA LEU A 102 -5.70 -11.44 8.34
C LEU A 102 -5.78 -10.32 9.38
N PHE A 103 -6.86 -9.55 9.39
CA PHE A 103 -7.10 -8.53 10.41
C PHE A 103 -7.16 -9.14 11.81
N GLY A 104 -7.89 -10.26 11.98
CA GLY A 104 -7.96 -10.97 13.25
C GLY A 104 -6.59 -11.46 13.73
N LEU A 105 -5.77 -12.01 12.83
CA LEU A 105 -4.41 -12.41 13.14
C LEU A 105 -3.54 -11.21 13.52
N THR A 106 -3.67 -10.08 12.82
CA THR A 106 -2.94 -8.85 13.14
C THR A 106 -3.33 -8.31 14.52
N VAL A 107 -4.62 -8.32 14.86
CA VAL A 107 -5.09 -7.96 16.20
C VAL A 107 -4.42 -8.84 17.25
N LEU A 108 -4.39 -10.17 17.06
CA LEU A 108 -3.77 -11.08 18.01
C LEU A 108 -2.27 -10.84 18.18
N THR A 109 -1.53 -10.67 17.08
CA THR A 109 -0.08 -10.43 17.13
C THR A 109 0.26 -9.07 17.73
N THR A 110 -0.52 -8.03 17.45
CA THR A 110 -0.34 -6.69 18.06
C THR A 110 -0.74 -6.68 19.53
N LEU A 111 -1.78 -7.42 19.94
CA LEU A 111 -2.13 -7.62 21.35
C LEU A 111 -1.00 -8.32 22.11
N TYR A 112 -0.42 -9.38 21.53
CA TYR A 112 0.72 -10.09 22.11
C TYR A 112 1.91 -9.14 22.35
N VAL A 113 2.28 -8.33 21.34
CA VAL A 113 3.38 -7.36 21.48
C VAL A 113 3.04 -6.28 22.52
N GLY A 114 1.83 -5.74 22.49
CA GLY A 114 1.38 -4.74 23.47
C GLY A 114 1.37 -5.26 24.90
N ALA A 115 1.02 -6.54 25.10
CA ALA A 115 1.11 -7.19 26.40
C ALA A 115 2.56 -7.31 26.88
N GLY A 116 3.50 -7.53 25.96
CA GLY A 116 4.93 -7.50 26.24
C GLY A 116 5.42 -6.17 26.84
N MET A 117 4.70 -5.07 26.60
CA MET A 117 4.99 -3.72 27.09
C MET A 117 4.21 -3.32 28.35
N SER A 118 3.37 -4.22 28.88
CA SER A 118 2.57 -3.93 30.07
C SER A 118 3.45 -3.86 31.32
N GLU A 119 3.23 -2.86 32.17
CA GLU A 119 3.88 -2.75 33.49
C GLU A 119 3.55 -3.94 34.41
N ALA A 120 2.45 -4.65 34.14
CA ALA A 120 2.05 -5.83 34.90
C ALA A 120 2.88 -7.10 34.54
N ARG A 121 3.74 -7.04 33.51
CA ARG A 121 4.55 -8.17 33.07
C ARG A 121 5.70 -8.43 34.07
N PRO A 122 5.83 -9.66 34.61
CA PRO A 122 7.00 -10.07 35.37
C PRO A 122 8.27 -10.08 34.49
N ALA A 123 9.39 -9.57 35.01
CA ALA A 123 10.63 -9.42 34.24
C ALA A 123 11.26 -10.76 33.82
N ASP A 124 10.97 -11.84 34.55
CA ASP A 124 11.51 -13.19 34.38
C ASP A 124 10.61 -14.12 33.55
N ASP A 125 9.41 -13.68 33.16
CA ASP A 125 8.44 -14.50 32.42
C ASP A 125 8.32 -14.06 30.95
N LEU A 126 8.99 -14.82 30.07
CA LEU A 126 8.95 -14.65 28.62
C LEU A 126 7.61 -15.12 28.00
N TRP A 127 6.89 -16.00 28.67
CA TRP A 127 5.65 -16.59 28.15
C TRP A 127 4.41 -15.83 28.62
N TRP A 128 4.55 -14.94 29.60
CA TRP A 128 3.47 -14.14 30.16
C TRP A 128 2.55 -13.53 29.07
N PRO A 129 3.05 -12.82 28.03
CA PRO A 129 2.19 -12.19 27.04
C PRO A 129 1.33 -13.18 26.23
N LEU A 130 1.68 -14.46 26.20
CA LEU A 130 0.91 -15.49 25.48
C LEU A 130 -0.42 -15.81 26.17
N PHE A 131 -0.44 -15.83 27.51
CA PHE A 131 -1.64 -16.06 28.31
C PHE A 131 -2.35 -14.76 28.67
N HIS A 132 -1.59 -13.68 28.61
CA HIS A 132 -1.94 -12.34 29.03
C HIS A 132 -1.87 -11.38 27.83
N PHE A 133 -2.43 -11.75 26.67
CA PHE A 133 -2.41 -10.90 25.45
C PHE A 133 -3.41 -9.72 25.48
N TRP A 134 -4.58 -9.89 26.10
CA TRP A 134 -5.59 -8.83 26.33
C TRP A 134 -5.12 -7.51 26.99
N MET A 135 -4.00 -7.44 27.73
CA MET A 135 -3.45 -6.22 28.35
C MET A 135 -2.75 -5.34 27.32
N GLY A 136 -2.42 -5.89 26.15
CA GLY A 136 -1.93 -5.12 25.02
C GLY A 136 -3.00 -4.29 24.30
N TRP A 137 -4.25 -4.28 24.78
CA TRP A 137 -5.34 -3.57 24.11
C TRP A 137 -5.08 -2.07 23.90
N PRO A 138 -4.45 -1.30 24.82
CA PRO A 138 -4.23 0.13 24.57
C PRO A 138 -3.28 0.35 23.40
N PHE A 139 -2.21 -0.45 23.32
CA PHE A 139 -1.25 -0.42 22.22
C PHE A 139 -1.91 -0.87 20.91
N ALA A 140 -2.59 -2.02 20.92
CA ALA A 140 -3.19 -2.59 19.72
C ALA A 140 -4.29 -1.70 19.13
N LEU A 141 -5.18 -1.18 19.97
CA LEU A 141 -6.21 -0.25 19.53
C LEU A 141 -5.60 1.01 18.92
N SER A 142 -4.59 1.58 19.58
CA SER A 142 -3.90 2.78 19.14
C SER A 142 -3.22 2.57 17.78
N LEU A 143 -2.36 1.55 17.66
CA LEU A 143 -1.60 1.29 16.42
C LEU A 143 -2.53 0.93 15.26
N LEU A 144 -3.49 0.03 15.48
CA LEU A 144 -4.41 -0.40 14.43
C LEU A 144 -5.33 0.74 13.99
N SER A 145 -5.73 1.65 14.88
CA SER A 145 -6.51 2.83 14.48
C SER A 145 -5.75 3.75 13.53
N ILE A 146 -4.45 3.95 13.77
CA ILE A 146 -3.58 4.77 12.93
C ILE A 146 -3.39 4.12 11.55
N LEU A 147 -3.02 2.83 11.53
CA LEU A 147 -2.81 2.08 10.29
C LEU A 147 -4.11 1.97 9.47
N LEU A 148 -5.23 1.71 10.14
CA LEU A 148 -6.54 1.65 9.48
C LEU A 148 -6.91 3.02 8.91
N ALA A 149 -6.71 4.11 9.65
CA ALA A 149 -6.98 5.45 9.15
C ALA A 149 -6.11 5.81 7.94
N HIS A 150 -4.83 5.42 7.95
CA HIS A 150 -3.92 5.58 6.82
C HIS A 150 -4.47 4.89 5.57
N GLU A 151 -4.76 3.60 5.65
CA GLU A 151 -5.27 2.85 4.50
C GLU A 151 -6.66 3.32 4.07
N LEU A 152 -7.56 3.64 5.02
CA LEU A 152 -8.87 4.20 4.69
C LEU A 152 -8.77 5.55 3.98
N GLY A 153 -7.76 6.36 4.27
CA GLY A 153 -7.45 7.59 3.53
C GLY A 153 -7.23 7.31 2.04
N HIS A 154 -6.36 6.34 1.71
CA HIS A 154 -6.17 5.92 0.32
C HIS A 154 -7.43 5.34 -0.30
N TYR A 155 -8.16 4.50 0.44
CA TYR A 155 -9.39 3.86 -0.05
C TYR A 155 -10.47 4.88 -0.39
N PHE A 156 -10.76 5.81 0.52
CA PHE A 156 -11.80 6.82 0.31
C PHE A 156 -11.44 7.80 -0.79
N MET A 157 -10.16 8.21 -0.89
CA MET A 157 -9.72 9.08 -1.98
C MET A 157 -9.77 8.37 -3.33
N SER A 158 -9.36 7.09 -3.38
CA SER A 158 -9.50 6.26 -4.58
C SER A 158 -10.97 6.13 -5.01
N ARG A 159 -11.87 5.91 -4.05
CA ARG A 159 -13.33 5.83 -4.29
C ARG A 159 -13.87 7.15 -4.84
N HIS A 160 -13.44 8.28 -4.27
CA HIS A 160 -13.83 9.62 -4.72
C HIS A 160 -13.44 9.87 -6.18
N HIS A 161 -12.22 9.47 -6.56
CA HIS A 161 -11.73 9.60 -7.94
C HIS A 161 -12.09 8.43 -8.87
N ARG A 162 -12.96 7.50 -8.43
CA ARG A 162 -13.37 6.31 -9.18
C ARG A 162 -12.21 5.43 -9.64
N VAL A 163 -11.11 5.43 -8.88
CA VAL A 163 -9.97 4.54 -9.07
C VAL A 163 -10.24 3.23 -8.33
N ALA A 164 -10.05 2.11 -9.02
CA ALA A 164 -10.24 0.79 -8.42
C ALA A 164 -9.18 0.52 -7.33
N ALA A 165 -9.63 0.33 -6.10
CA ALA A 165 -8.79 -0.05 -4.94
C ALA A 165 -9.34 -1.32 -4.28
N SER A 166 -8.46 -2.10 -3.65
CA SER A 166 -8.85 -3.22 -2.77
C SER A 166 -9.22 -2.71 -1.37
N LEU A 167 -9.84 -3.57 -0.57
CA LEU A 167 -9.91 -3.36 0.87
C LEU A 167 -8.51 -3.56 1.48
N PRO A 168 -8.21 -2.92 2.62
CA PRO A 168 -6.92 -3.08 3.29
C PRO A 168 -6.61 -4.54 3.62
N TYR A 169 -5.38 -4.96 3.35
CA TYR A 169 -4.83 -6.22 3.84
C TYR A 169 -3.90 -5.92 5.01
N PHE A 170 -4.31 -6.27 6.23
CA PHE A 170 -3.44 -6.20 7.39
C PHE A 170 -2.48 -7.38 7.36
N VAL A 171 -1.19 -7.11 7.60
CA VAL A 171 -0.17 -8.15 7.54
C VAL A 171 0.32 -8.44 8.96
N PRO A 172 -0.09 -9.57 9.56
CA PRO A 172 0.39 -9.94 10.89
C PRO A 172 1.87 -10.28 10.84
N LEU A 173 2.58 -10.00 11.93
CA LEU A 173 3.95 -10.46 12.12
C LEU A 173 3.97 -11.41 13.33
N PRO A 174 3.80 -12.73 13.13
CA PRO A 174 3.73 -13.72 14.22
C PRO A 174 5.13 -14.18 14.65
N ILE A 175 6.04 -13.23 14.81
CA ILE A 175 7.40 -13.49 15.31
C ILE A 175 7.44 -12.99 16.77
N PRO A 176 8.09 -13.69 17.71
CA PRO A 176 8.23 -13.20 19.08
C PRO A 176 8.92 -11.83 19.16
N ASP A 177 8.58 -11.05 20.19
CA ASP A 177 9.14 -9.71 20.45
C ASP A 177 10.68 -9.73 20.52
N PHE A 178 11.26 -10.71 21.20
CA PHE A 178 12.71 -10.89 21.34
C PHE A 178 13.45 -11.21 20.03
N LEU A 179 12.74 -11.59 18.96
CA LEU A 179 13.29 -11.87 17.63
C LEU A 179 13.17 -10.66 16.67
N GLY A 180 12.78 -9.49 17.18
CA GLY A 180 12.72 -8.24 16.42
C GLY A 180 11.30 -7.78 16.05
N ASN A 181 10.25 -8.41 16.59
CA ASN A 181 8.88 -7.98 16.35
C ASN A 181 8.45 -6.88 17.34
N VAL A 182 8.67 -5.63 16.94
CA VAL A 182 8.41 -4.47 17.82
C VAL A 182 6.97 -3.96 17.73
N LEU A 183 6.24 -4.27 16.64
CA LEU A 183 4.90 -3.71 16.38
C LEU A 183 3.77 -4.74 16.35
N GLY A 184 4.08 -6.03 16.22
CA GLY A 184 3.08 -7.09 16.02
C GLY A 184 2.49 -7.13 14.61
N THR A 185 2.89 -6.24 13.72
CA THR A 185 2.39 -6.16 12.34
C THR A 185 3.46 -5.57 11.41
N MET A 186 3.43 -5.96 10.14
CA MET A 186 4.20 -5.28 9.08
C MET A 186 3.45 -4.08 8.50
N GLY A 187 2.28 -3.73 9.05
CA GLY A 187 1.40 -2.68 8.55
C GLY A 187 0.18 -3.25 7.83
N ALA A 188 -0.51 -2.36 7.13
CA ALA A 188 -1.58 -2.71 6.23
C ALA A 188 -1.26 -2.18 4.83
N VAL A 189 -1.75 -2.86 3.79
CA VAL A 189 -1.48 -2.48 2.40
C VAL A 189 -2.76 -2.59 1.59
N ILE A 190 -3.09 -1.53 0.86
CA ILE A 190 -4.04 -1.58 -0.25
C ILE A 190 -3.32 -1.92 -1.54
N ARG A 191 -3.79 -2.97 -2.21
CA ARG A 191 -3.42 -3.25 -3.59
C ARG A 191 -4.18 -2.30 -4.52
N MET A 192 -3.47 -1.38 -5.17
CA MET A 192 -4.03 -0.58 -6.26
C MET A 192 -4.26 -1.47 -7.47
N LYS A 193 -5.47 -1.37 -8.05
CA LYS A 193 -5.94 -2.25 -9.11
C LYS A 193 -5.74 -1.61 -10.50
N ALA A 194 -5.90 -0.29 -10.61
CA ALA A 194 -5.68 0.44 -11.86
C ALA A 194 -4.46 1.38 -11.78
N ALA A 195 -3.77 1.58 -12.90
CA ALA A 195 -2.74 2.60 -13.02
C ALA A 195 -3.38 3.99 -12.96
N ILE A 196 -2.86 4.86 -12.08
CA ILE A 196 -3.34 6.24 -11.98
C ILE A 196 -2.71 7.06 -13.12
N THR A 197 -3.53 7.43 -14.10
CA THR A 197 -3.07 8.15 -15.30
C THR A 197 -2.96 9.67 -15.09
N ASN A 198 -3.60 10.22 -14.05
CA ASN A 198 -3.63 11.65 -13.77
C ASN A 198 -2.76 11.99 -12.55
N ARG A 199 -1.77 12.87 -12.73
CA ARG A 199 -0.86 13.32 -11.66
C ARG A 199 -1.59 13.98 -10.50
N ARG A 200 -2.65 14.76 -10.74
CA ARG A 200 -3.44 15.37 -9.65
C ARG A 200 -4.11 14.31 -8.79
N VAL A 201 -4.75 13.34 -9.43
CA VAL A 201 -5.38 12.20 -8.72
C VAL A 201 -4.35 11.37 -7.95
N MET A 202 -3.14 11.22 -8.52
CA MET A 202 -2.03 10.53 -7.86
C MET A 202 -1.56 11.29 -6.60
N LEU A 203 -1.46 12.62 -6.67
CA LEU A 203 -1.14 13.46 -5.51
C LEU A 203 -2.21 13.33 -4.43
N ASP A 204 -3.48 13.43 -4.82
CA ASP A 204 -4.61 13.40 -3.90
C ASP A 204 -4.65 12.04 -3.17
N ILE A 205 -4.58 10.93 -3.91
CA ILE A 205 -4.57 9.57 -3.33
C ILE A 205 -3.30 9.32 -2.51
N GLY A 206 -2.13 9.69 -3.04
CA GLY A 206 -0.84 9.45 -2.39
C GLY A 206 -0.66 10.25 -1.09
N SER A 207 -1.24 11.44 -0.98
CA SER A 207 -1.19 12.24 0.25
C SER A 207 -2.28 11.89 1.25
N ALA A 208 -3.44 11.40 0.80
CA ALA A 208 -4.60 11.13 1.67
C ALA A 208 -4.31 10.14 2.79
N GLY A 209 -3.58 9.05 2.51
CA GLY A 209 -3.24 8.05 3.53
C GLY A 209 -2.35 8.61 4.65
N PRO A 210 -1.15 9.14 4.32
CA PRO A 210 -0.26 9.77 5.29
C PRO A 210 -0.94 10.85 6.14
N LEU A 211 -1.77 11.71 5.52
CA LEU A 211 -2.50 12.75 6.25
C LEU A 211 -3.55 12.17 7.19
N SER A 212 -4.32 11.18 6.75
CA SER A 212 -5.34 10.53 7.57
C SER A 212 -4.73 9.78 8.76
N GLY A 213 -3.63 9.06 8.53
CA GLY A 213 -2.86 8.40 9.58
C GLY A 213 -2.32 9.42 10.59
N LEU A 214 -1.75 10.54 10.13
CA LEU A 214 -1.22 11.59 10.99
C LEU A 214 -2.30 12.25 11.86
N ILE A 215 -3.49 12.51 11.30
CA ILE A 215 -4.63 13.09 12.03
C ILE A 215 -5.03 12.22 13.23
N VAL A 216 -4.90 10.90 13.12
CA VAL A 216 -5.18 9.96 14.23
C VAL A 216 -3.97 9.78 15.14
N ALA A 217 -2.76 9.74 14.56
CA ALA A 217 -1.52 9.55 15.33
C ALA A 217 -1.24 10.68 16.31
N ILE A 218 -1.52 11.95 15.95
CA ILE A 218 -1.24 13.10 16.82
C ILE A 218 -2.06 13.03 18.14
N PRO A 219 -3.40 12.88 18.13
CA PRO A 219 -4.18 12.73 19.36
C PRO A 219 -3.77 11.50 20.17
N VAL A 220 -3.53 10.36 19.52
CA VAL A 220 -3.10 9.12 20.19
C VAL A 220 -1.75 9.34 20.88
N LEU A 221 -0.81 9.99 20.20
CA LEU A 221 0.51 10.30 20.75
C LEU A 221 0.41 11.28 21.91
N LEU A 222 -0.40 12.34 21.80
CA LEU A 222 -0.63 13.29 22.89
C LEU A 222 -1.24 12.61 24.13
N LEU A 223 -2.24 11.75 23.93
CA LEU A 223 -2.83 10.95 25.00
C LEU A 223 -1.80 9.98 25.61
N GLY A 224 -1.00 9.34 24.77
CA GLY A 224 0.07 8.48 25.24
C GLY A 224 1.09 9.23 26.08
N LEU A 225 1.56 10.38 25.60
CA LEU A 225 2.54 11.21 26.30
C LEU A 225 1.99 11.75 27.62
N SER A 226 0.70 12.04 27.73
CA SER A 226 0.10 12.48 29.00
C SER A 226 -0.02 11.35 30.03
N LEU A 227 -0.03 10.08 29.57
CA LEU A 227 0.04 8.89 30.42
C LEU A 227 1.47 8.48 30.76
N SER A 228 2.46 8.97 30.01
CA SER A 228 3.88 8.70 30.23
C SER A 228 4.44 9.49 31.41
N HIS A 229 5.54 9.01 31.99
CA HIS A 229 6.22 9.64 33.13
C HIS A 229 7.67 9.94 32.81
N VAL A 230 8.26 10.91 33.51
CA VAL A 230 9.66 11.31 33.28
C VAL A 230 10.51 10.86 34.45
N GLU A 231 11.46 9.97 34.18
CA GLU A 231 12.32 9.35 35.19
C GLU A 231 13.81 9.46 34.80
N PRO A 232 14.73 9.28 35.76
CA PRO A 232 16.15 9.22 35.47
C PRO A 232 16.49 8.02 34.59
N LEU A 233 17.40 8.21 33.63
CA LEU A 233 17.90 7.12 32.79
C LEU A 233 18.59 6.06 33.65
N PRO A 234 18.31 4.76 33.42
CA PRO A 234 18.91 3.69 34.21
C PRO A 234 20.39 3.56 33.86
N LEU A 235 21.25 3.66 34.88
CA LEU A 235 22.72 3.66 34.69
C LEU A 235 23.29 2.27 34.34
N ASN A 236 22.56 1.19 34.65
CA ASN A 236 23.04 -0.19 34.57
C ASN A 236 22.09 -1.13 33.81
N GLN A 237 21.20 -0.59 32.97
CA GLN A 237 20.29 -1.41 32.16
C GLN A 237 20.31 -0.92 30.72
N ALA A 238 20.11 -1.85 29.78
CA ALA A 238 19.92 -1.48 28.38
C ALA A 238 18.61 -0.69 28.26
N TYR A 239 18.71 0.58 27.87
CA TYR A 239 17.57 1.45 27.61
C TYR A 239 17.51 1.76 26.12
N SER A 240 16.38 1.43 25.48
CA SER A 240 16.15 1.74 24.07
C SER A 240 15.52 3.12 23.96
N MET A 241 16.31 4.09 23.50
CA MET A 241 15.83 5.43 23.18
C MET A 241 15.10 5.44 21.84
N GLU A 242 13.96 6.14 21.78
CA GLU A 242 13.30 6.37 20.50
C GLU A 242 14.03 7.40 19.64
N GLY A 243 13.94 7.26 18.32
CA GLY A 243 14.34 8.30 17.38
C GLY A 243 13.43 9.53 17.52
N ASN A 244 14.03 10.72 17.58
CA ASN A 244 13.32 11.98 17.75
C ASN A 244 13.10 12.70 16.41
N SER A 245 11.87 12.63 15.89
CA SER A 245 11.44 13.52 14.79
C SER A 245 11.13 14.93 15.32
N LEU A 246 11.19 15.94 14.45
CA LEU A 246 10.84 17.32 14.82
C LEU A 246 9.42 17.41 15.41
N LEU A 247 8.46 16.72 14.80
CA LEU A 247 7.08 16.67 15.31
C LEU A 247 7.03 16.00 16.68
N TYR A 248 7.72 14.88 16.87
CA TYR A 248 7.74 14.19 18.15
C TYR A 248 8.35 15.04 19.27
N LEU A 249 9.45 15.73 19.00
CA LEU A 249 10.08 16.66 19.94
C LEU A 249 9.15 17.81 20.32
N LEU A 250 8.44 18.39 19.33
CA LEU A 250 7.48 19.47 19.60
C LEU A 250 6.31 18.99 20.46
N LEU A 251 5.82 17.77 20.23
CA LEU A 251 4.75 17.19 21.05
C LEU A 251 5.23 16.83 22.46
N LYS A 252 6.45 16.27 22.62
CA LYS A 252 7.08 16.08 23.94
C LYS A 252 7.19 17.41 24.68
N TYR A 253 7.68 18.46 24.01
CA TYR A 253 7.80 19.80 24.58
C TYR A 253 6.43 20.37 24.98
N ALA A 254 5.40 20.20 24.14
CA ALA A 254 4.05 20.67 24.44
C ALA A 254 3.44 20.00 25.67
N VAL A 255 3.73 18.71 25.92
CA VAL A 255 3.20 17.95 27.07
C VAL A 255 4.01 18.19 28.34
N PHE A 256 5.35 18.18 28.26
CA PHE A 256 6.23 18.23 29.44
C PHE A 256 6.85 19.60 29.72
N GLY A 257 6.71 20.57 28.81
CA GLY A 257 7.25 21.93 28.95
C GLY A 257 8.78 22.04 28.85
N ARG A 258 9.47 20.96 28.47
CA ARG A 258 10.94 20.90 28.35
C ARG A 258 11.36 19.96 27.23
N TRP A 259 12.54 20.22 26.67
CA TRP A 259 13.17 19.33 25.69
C TRP A 259 13.70 18.08 26.41
N LEU A 260 13.27 16.90 25.97
CA LEU A 260 13.68 15.61 26.53
C LEU A 260 14.17 14.69 25.38
N PRO A 261 15.21 13.88 25.60
CA PRO A 261 15.96 13.70 26.86
C PRO A 261 16.86 14.90 27.22
N ALA A 262 16.96 15.21 28.52
CA ALA A 262 17.84 16.27 29.03
C ALA A 262 18.23 16.05 30.50
N GLY A 263 19.48 16.36 30.85
CA GLY A 263 19.95 16.32 32.24
C GLY A 263 19.91 14.93 32.89
N GLY A 264 20.05 13.86 32.09
CA GLY A 264 19.95 12.47 32.56
C GLY A 264 18.53 11.97 32.80
N MET A 265 17.51 12.74 32.41
CA MET A 265 16.09 12.37 32.48
C MET A 265 15.54 12.10 31.09
N ASP A 266 14.67 11.09 30.96
CA ASP A 266 13.92 10.83 29.73
C ASP A 266 12.47 10.41 30.03
N VAL A 267 11.64 10.42 29.00
CA VAL A 267 10.25 10.00 29.05
C VAL A 267 10.19 8.48 28.97
N PHE A 268 9.65 7.84 30.01
CA PHE A 268 9.26 6.44 29.98
C PHE A 268 7.89 6.36 29.36
N ILE A 269 7.87 5.97 28.09
CA ILE A 269 6.69 6.10 27.25
C ILE A 269 5.66 5.01 27.55
N HIS A 270 4.41 5.44 27.75
CA HIS A 270 3.28 4.53 27.81
C HIS A 270 3.09 3.80 26.46
N PRO A 271 2.59 2.55 26.42
CA PRO A 271 2.41 1.82 25.16
C PRO A 271 1.56 2.56 24.11
N VAL A 272 0.60 3.38 24.55
CA VAL A 272 -0.18 4.26 23.66
C VAL A 272 0.71 5.32 22.98
N ALA A 273 1.67 5.90 23.70
CA ALA A 273 2.63 6.84 23.12
C ALA A 273 3.55 6.13 22.13
N PHE A 274 4.00 4.91 22.48
CA PHE A 274 4.81 4.09 21.58
C PHE A 274 4.07 3.78 20.27
N ALA A 275 2.78 3.45 20.32
CA ALA A 275 1.95 3.26 19.14
C ALA A 275 1.84 4.54 18.28
N GLY A 276 1.68 5.71 18.91
CA GLY A 276 1.68 7.00 18.23
C GLY A 276 3.01 7.30 17.55
N TRP A 277 4.13 7.07 18.24
CA TRP A 277 5.48 7.21 17.70
C TRP A 277 5.73 6.25 16.53
N ALA A 278 5.34 4.98 16.66
CA ALA A 278 5.41 3.99 15.60
C ALA A 278 4.56 4.39 14.40
N GLY A 279 3.37 4.97 14.63
CA GLY A 279 2.54 5.56 13.59
C GLY A 279 3.27 6.65 12.82
N LEU A 280 3.90 7.61 13.50
CA LEU A 280 4.73 8.63 12.86
C LEU A 280 5.86 8.02 12.04
N LEU A 281 6.53 6.99 12.58
CA LEU A 281 7.60 6.28 11.89
C LEU A 281 7.09 5.63 10.60
N VAL A 282 6.03 4.82 10.67
CA VAL A 282 5.44 4.14 9.49
C VAL A 282 4.99 5.16 8.44
N THR A 283 4.31 6.23 8.85
CA THR A 283 3.94 7.32 7.94
C THR A 283 5.16 7.97 7.30
N SER A 284 6.23 8.22 8.06
CA SER A 284 7.46 8.82 7.53
C SER A 284 8.17 7.91 6.53
N LEU A 285 8.21 6.59 6.79
CA LEU A 285 8.74 5.59 5.87
C LEU A 285 7.93 5.55 4.58
N ASN A 286 6.60 5.59 4.67
CA ASN A 286 5.72 5.65 3.49
C ASN A 286 5.89 6.95 2.70
N LEU A 287 6.32 8.05 3.34
CA LEU A 287 6.61 9.31 2.68
C LEU A 287 8.03 9.42 2.09
N ILE A 288 8.86 8.37 2.21
CA ILE A 288 10.15 8.33 1.52
C ILE A 288 9.87 8.37 0.00
N PRO A 289 10.54 9.25 -0.76
CA PRO A 289 10.29 9.45 -2.18
C PRO A 289 10.92 8.35 -3.04
N ALA A 290 10.51 7.10 -2.83
CA ALA A 290 11.09 5.92 -3.46
C ALA A 290 10.03 4.89 -3.90
N GLY A 291 10.18 4.38 -5.11
CA GLY A 291 9.42 3.23 -5.61
C GLY A 291 7.89 3.43 -5.56
N GLN A 292 7.21 2.45 -4.97
CA GLN A 292 5.74 2.40 -4.84
C GLN A 292 5.22 3.00 -3.53
N LEU A 293 6.09 3.60 -2.72
CA LEU A 293 5.68 4.27 -1.49
C LEU A 293 4.86 5.53 -1.80
N ASP A 294 4.06 5.97 -0.84
CA ASP A 294 3.20 7.16 -0.96
C ASP A 294 4.00 8.40 -1.34
N GLY A 295 5.16 8.60 -0.73
CA GLY A 295 6.08 9.70 -1.03
C GLY A 295 6.63 9.65 -2.46
N GLY A 296 6.77 8.45 -3.05
CA GLY A 296 7.15 8.28 -4.45
C GLY A 296 6.05 8.78 -5.40
N HIS A 297 4.79 8.43 -5.12
CA HIS A 297 3.63 8.93 -5.86
C HIS A 297 3.46 10.45 -5.72
N VAL A 298 3.61 10.97 -4.50
CA VAL A 298 3.55 12.41 -4.22
C VAL A 298 4.67 13.14 -4.97
N LEU A 299 5.92 12.69 -4.88
CA LEU A 299 7.02 13.35 -5.59
C LEU A 299 6.84 13.29 -7.11
N TYR A 300 6.50 12.12 -7.66
CA TYR A 300 6.25 11.96 -9.09
C TYR A 300 5.10 12.84 -9.58
N SER A 301 4.05 13.01 -8.78
CA SER A 301 2.94 13.88 -9.16
C SER A 301 3.33 15.37 -9.26
N LEU A 302 4.27 15.83 -8.41
CA LEU A 302 4.72 17.22 -8.36
C LEU A 302 5.75 17.54 -9.44
N VAL A 303 6.76 16.67 -9.64
CA VAL A 303 7.90 16.97 -10.52
C VAL A 303 8.03 16.02 -11.72
N GLY A 304 7.08 15.09 -11.89
CA GLY A 304 7.05 14.16 -13.02
C GLY A 304 8.25 13.21 -13.05
N THR A 305 8.79 12.98 -14.25
CA THR A 305 9.93 12.08 -14.47
C THR A 305 11.22 12.51 -13.76
N TRP A 306 11.31 13.78 -13.36
CA TRP A 306 12.43 14.28 -12.55
C TRP A 306 12.50 13.64 -11.16
N ALA A 307 11.38 13.11 -10.65
CA ALA A 307 11.31 12.42 -9.36
C ALA A 307 12.33 11.26 -9.28
N GLN A 308 12.47 10.48 -10.36
CA GLN A 308 13.40 9.34 -10.40
C GLN A 308 14.87 9.76 -10.20
N ARG A 309 15.22 10.99 -10.62
CA ARG A 309 16.57 11.54 -10.42
C ARG A 309 16.76 12.09 -9.01
N LEU A 310 15.70 12.57 -8.35
CA LEU A 310 15.75 13.05 -6.96
C LEU A 310 15.73 11.92 -5.93
N THR A 311 15.09 10.79 -6.22
CA THR A 311 15.00 9.65 -5.31
C THR A 311 16.38 9.22 -4.80
N TRP A 312 17.36 9.04 -5.69
CA TRP A 312 18.69 8.56 -5.31
C TRP A 312 19.46 9.52 -4.40
N PRO A 313 19.64 10.81 -4.74
CA PRO A 313 20.22 11.78 -3.82
C PRO A 313 19.56 11.82 -2.45
N ILE A 314 18.22 11.75 -2.39
CA ILE A 314 17.49 11.76 -1.12
C ILE A 314 17.77 10.49 -0.31
N ILE A 315 17.79 9.32 -0.94
CA ILE A 315 18.14 8.06 -0.28
C ILE A 315 19.57 8.11 0.26
N PHE A 316 20.55 8.57 -0.54
CA PHE A 316 21.93 8.69 -0.09
C PHE A 316 22.08 9.69 1.06
N LEU A 317 21.33 10.80 1.03
CA LEU A 317 21.30 11.76 2.13
C LEU A 317 20.72 11.13 3.41
N LEU A 318 19.61 10.41 3.31
CA LEU A 318 18.99 9.72 4.44
C LEU A 318 19.90 8.64 5.03
N LEU A 319 20.58 7.86 4.18
CA LEU A 319 21.58 6.88 4.62
C LEU A 319 22.78 7.56 5.28
N GLY A 320 23.27 8.68 4.71
CA GLY A 320 24.35 9.46 5.30
C GLY A 320 23.98 10.02 6.68
N LEU A 321 22.76 10.54 6.84
CA LEU A 321 22.24 11.00 8.12
C LEU A 321 22.04 9.87 9.14
N GLY A 322 21.80 8.63 8.69
CA GLY A 322 21.64 7.47 9.58
C GLY A 322 22.95 6.84 10.07
N ILE A 323 24.09 7.19 9.46
CA ILE A 323 25.42 6.70 9.86
C ILE A 323 26.10 7.64 10.88
N VAL A 324 25.62 8.88 10.98
CA VAL A 324 26.13 9.92 11.89
C VAL A 324 25.34 9.92 13.19
#